data_AF-A0A2W1U094-F1
#
_entry.id   AF-A0A2W1U094-F1
#
_cell.length_a   1.000
_cell.length_b   1.000
_cell.length_c   1.000
_cell.angle_alpha   90.00
_cell.angle_beta   90.00
_cell.angle_gamma   90.00
#
_symmetry.space_group_name_H-M   'P 1'
#
loop_
_entity.id
_entity.type
_entity.pdbx_description
1 polymer ?
#
loop_
_entity_poly.entity_id
_entity_poly.type
_entity_poly.pdbx_seq_one_letter_code
_entity_poly.pdbx_strand_id
1 'polypeptide(L)'
;MTAHRVTAPVPPADGTKVKGPASYFPSIEATYGRPVQEWLDLVADRLDDHQHMEVVGWLKSEHGLGHGHANALVAYVKHALAS
;
A
#
# COMPACT_ATOMS: atom_id res chain seq x y z
N MET A 1 -1.86 -7.30 -18.54
CA MET A 1 -0.54 -7.94 -18.42
C MET A 1 -0.16 -7.89 -16.96
N THR A 2 -0.24 -9.01 -16.24
CA THR A 2 -0.08 -9.09 -14.79
C THR A 2 1.35 -9.51 -14.43
N ALA A 3 2.31 -8.58 -14.50
CA ALA A 3 3.71 -8.89 -14.20
C ALA A 3 4.21 -8.34 -12.84
N HIS A 4 3.45 -7.46 -12.18
CA HIS A 4 3.96 -6.67 -11.04
C HIS A 4 3.07 -6.73 -9.79
N ARG A 5 2.55 -7.93 -9.45
CA ARG A 5 1.74 -8.07 -8.23
C ARG A 5 2.62 -8.00 -6.97
N VAL A 6 2.38 -6.98 -6.15
CA VAL A 6 2.96 -6.88 -4.79
C VAL A 6 2.01 -7.53 -3.80
N THR A 7 2.45 -8.64 -3.19
CA THR A 7 1.64 -9.37 -2.20
C THR A 7 1.76 -8.73 -0.82
N ALA A 8 0.63 -8.59 -0.13
CA ALA A 8 0.61 -8.16 1.26
C ALA A 8 1.40 -9.14 2.15
N PRO A 9 2.22 -8.65 3.09
CA PRO A 9 2.97 -9.51 3.98
C PRO A 9 2.01 -10.18 4.95
N VAL A 10 2.17 -11.48 5.16
CA VAL A 10 1.40 -12.21 6.17
C VAL A 10 1.83 -11.69 7.55
N PRO A 11 0.88 -11.25 8.41
CA PRO A 11 1.21 -10.85 9.77
C PRO A 11 1.90 -12.01 10.50
N PRO A 12 3.03 -11.79 11.19
CA PRO A 12 3.70 -12.85 11.93
C PRO A 12 2.82 -13.36 13.08
N ALA A 13 2.68 -14.69 13.16
CA ALA A 13 1.84 -15.35 14.16
C ALA A 13 2.38 -15.22 15.60
N ASP A 14 3.69 -15.01 15.75
CA ASP A 14 4.38 -14.99 17.05
C ASP A 14 4.30 -13.64 17.78
N GLY A 15 3.40 -12.74 17.36
CA GLY A 15 3.20 -11.43 18.01
C GLY A 15 4.35 -10.43 17.82
N THR A 16 5.29 -10.72 16.93
CA THR A 16 6.34 -9.77 16.56
C THR A 16 5.75 -8.58 15.82
N LYS A 17 6.14 -7.35 16.23
CA LYS A 17 5.62 -6.13 15.60
C LYS A 17 6.15 -6.00 14.18
N VAL A 18 5.24 -5.92 13.22
CA VAL A 18 5.57 -5.52 11.84
C VAL A 18 6.20 -4.13 11.88
N LYS A 19 7.34 -3.96 11.21
CA LYS A 19 8.06 -2.69 11.13
C LYS A 19 7.88 -2.06 9.74
N GLY A 20 8.12 -0.76 9.66
CA GLY A 20 8.07 -0.02 8.40
C GLY A 20 6.64 0.17 7.87
N PRO A 21 6.46 0.44 6.58
CA PRO A 21 5.16 0.79 6.01
C PRO A 21 4.06 -0.25 6.25
N ALA A 22 4.43 -1.54 6.29
CA ALA A 22 3.50 -2.63 6.55
C ALA A 22 2.86 -2.59 7.96
N SER A 23 3.45 -1.86 8.92
CA SER A 23 2.85 -1.69 10.26
C SER A 23 1.54 -0.90 10.22
N TYR A 24 1.28 -0.15 9.15
CA TYR A 24 0.05 0.63 8.97
C TYR A 24 -1.10 -0.20 8.41
N PHE A 25 -0.83 -1.37 7.83
CA PHE A 25 -1.82 -2.15 7.08
C PHE A 25 -3.06 -2.53 7.90
N PRO A 26 -2.94 -3.01 9.16
CA PRO A 26 -4.13 -3.29 9.97
C PRO A 26 -5.00 -2.04 10.21
N SER A 27 -4.39 -0.87 10.41
CA SER A 27 -5.12 0.38 10.61
C SER A 27 -5.76 0.89 9.32
N ILE A 28 -5.12 0.68 8.17
CA ILE A 28 -5.66 1.02 6.85
C ILE A 28 -6.91 0.18 6.58
N GLU A 29 -6.84 -1.14 6.77
CA GLU A 29 -8.00 -2.03 6.60
C GLU A 29 -9.15 -1.63 7.55
N ALA A 30 -8.83 -1.39 8.82
CA ALA A 30 -9.82 -0.98 9.82
C ALA A 30 -10.47 0.38 9.51
N THR A 31 -9.71 1.32 8.94
CA THR A 31 -10.21 2.68 8.63
C THR A 31 -11.01 2.73 7.34
N TYR A 32 -10.57 2.02 6.30
CA TYR A 32 -11.16 2.12 4.95
C TYR A 32 -12.01 0.92 4.55
N GLY A 33 -12.10 -0.12 5.39
CA GLY A 33 -13.00 -1.26 5.20
C GLY A 33 -12.67 -2.15 4.00
N ARG A 34 -11.45 -2.06 3.46
CA ARG A 34 -10.99 -2.81 2.30
C ARG A 34 -9.69 -3.55 2.61
N PRO A 35 -9.52 -4.80 2.15
CA PRO A 35 -8.27 -5.55 2.33
C PRO A 35 -7.07 -4.78 1.78
N VAL A 36 -5.93 -4.87 2.47
CA VAL A 36 -4.72 -4.17 2.06
C VAL A 36 -4.24 -4.63 0.69
N GLN A 37 -4.43 -5.90 0.35
CA GLN A 37 -4.08 -6.44 -0.96
C GLN A 37 -4.74 -5.65 -2.10
N GLU A 38 -6.00 -5.23 -1.95
CA GLU A 38 -6.68 -4.44 -2.98
C GLU A 38 -6.02 -3.06 -3.15
N TRP A 39 -5.56 -2.46 -2.06
CA TRP A 39 -4.84 -1.19 -2.12
C TRP A 39 -3.46 -1.36 -2.77
N LEU A 40 -2.75 -2.45 -2.48
CA LEU A 40 -1.45 -2.74 -3.09
C LEU A 40 -1.59 -2.97 -4.59
N ASP A 41 -2.62 -3.73 -5.01
CA ASP A 41 -2.91 -3.98 -6.42
C ASP A 41 -3.20 -2.65 -7.16
N LEU A 42 -4.06 -1.79 -6.59
CA LEU A 42 -4.37 -0.46 -7.15
C LEU A 42 -3.13 0.45 -7.26
N VAL A 43 -2.27 0.43 -6.25
CA VAL A 43 -1.05 1.25 -6.22
C VAL A 43 -0.02 0.72 -7.21
N ALA A 44 0.14 -0.60 -7.33
CA ALA A 44 1.04 -1.21 -8.30
C ALA A 44 0.64 -0.83 -9.73
N ASP A 45 -0.64 -0.98 -10.08
CA ASP A 45 -1.16 -0.60 -11.39
C ASP A 45 -0.95 0.89 -11.68
N ARG A 46 -1.08 1.76 -10.67
CA ARG A 46 -0.92 3.21 -10.89
C ARG A 46 0.54 3.64 -11.03
N LEU A 47 1.46 2.95 -10.35
CA LEU A 47 2.90 3.25 -10.38
C LEU A 47 3.56 2.91 -11.72
N ASP A 48 2.90 2.14 -12.60
CA ASP A 48 3.39 1.90 -13.96
C ASP A 48 3.49 3.20 -14.77
N ASP A 49 2.53 4.11 -14.60
CA ASP A 49 2.42 5.36 -15.38
C ASP A 49 2.63 6.64 -14.55
N HIS A 50 2.66 6.55 -13.22
CA HIS A 50 2.67 7.73 -12.34
C HIS A 50 3.80 7.66 -11.30
N GLN A 51 4.33 8.82 -10.93
CA GLN A 51 5.32 8.91 -9.87
C GLN A 51 4.69 8.77 -8.48
N HIS A 52 5.52 8.41 -7.50
CA HIS A 52 5.13 8.22 -6.10
C HIS A 52 4.15 9.28 -5.56
N MET A 53 4.50 10.57 -5.73
CA MET A 53 3.70 11.67 -5.17
C MET A 53 2.37 11.86 -5.89
N GLU A 54 2.29 11.50 -7.17
CA GLU A 54 1.05 11.55 -7.95
C GLU A 54 0.08 10.47 -7.48
N VAL A 55 0.59 9.25 -7.23
CA VAL A 55 -0.21 8.15 -6.67
C VAL A 55 -0.67 8.46 -5.24
N VAL A 56 0.19 9.07 -4.41
CA VAL A 56 -0.21 9.55 -3.06
C VAL A 56 -1.33 10.59 -3.17
N GLY A 57 -1.21 11.54 -4.11
CA GLY A 57 -2.26 12.54 -4.37
C GLY A 57 -3.57 11.89 -4.79
N TRP A 58 -3.52 10.95 -5.73
CA TRP A 58 -4.68 10.20 -6.23
C TRP A 58 -5.39 9.42 -5.11
N LEU A 59 -4.65 8.69 -4.26
CA LEU A 59 -5.23 7.98 -3.10
C LEU A 59 -5.93 8.93 -2.13
N LYS A 60 -5.38 10.13 -1.93
CA LYS A 60 -6.01 11.14 -1.05
C LYS A 60 -7.29 11.69 -1.67
N SER A 61 -7.27 12.04 -2.95
CA SER A 61 -8.39 12.69 -3.62
C SER A 61 -9.53 11.73 -3.96
N GLU A 62 -9.22 10.59 -4.58
CA GLU A 62 -10.23 9.65 -5.09
C GLU A 62 -10.70 8.65 -4.03
N HIS A 63 -9.86 8.35 -3.05
CA HIS A 63 -10.14 7.33 -2.04
C HIS A 63 -10.19 7.87 -0.60
N GLY A 64 -9.94 9.16 -0.40
CA GLY A 64 -10.02 9.80 0.91
C GLY A 64 -8.95 9.32 1.90
N LEU A 65 -7.84 8.74 1.43
CA LEU A 65 -6.78 8.27 2.31
C LEU A 65 -6.08 9.45 3.00
N GLY A 66 -5.71 9.26 4.27
CA GLY A 66 -4.84 10.19 4.99
C GLY A 66 -3.40 10.12 4.46
N HIS A 67 -2.62 11.19 4.62
CA HIS A 67 -1.26 11.28 4.07
C HIS A 67 -0.36 10.12 4.51
N GLY A 68 -0.37 9.76 5.79
CA GLY A 68 0.43 8.64 6.31
C GLY A 68 0.05 7.29 5.71
N HIS A 69 -1.25 7.02 5.58
CA HIS A 69 -1.77 5.78 4.99
C HIS A 69 -1.45 5.67 3.50
N ALA A 70 -1.70 6.74 2.74
CA ALA A 70 -1.36 6.79 1.32
C ALA A 70 0.15 6.60 1.10
N ASN A 71 0.98 7.32 1.86
CA ASN A 71 2.43 7.21 1.71
C ASN A 71 2.96 5.83 2.09
N ALA A 72 2.39 5.18 3.12
CA ALA A 72 2.80 3.83 3.51
C ALA A 72 2.54 2.80 2.39
N LEU A 73 1.36 2.85 1.75
CA LEU A 73 1.04 1.94 0.65
C LEU A 73 1.98 2.14 -0.54
N VAL A 74 2.15 3.38 -1.00
CA VAL A 74 3.00 3.69 -2.17
C VAL A 74 4.47 3.37 -1.89
N ALA A 75 4.98 3.69 -0.70
CA ALA A 75 6.35 3.35 -0.33
C ALA A 75 6.58 1.84 -0.28
N TYR A 76 5.62 1.07 0.25
CA TYR A 76 5.72 -0.39 0.31
C TYR A 76 5.77 -1.00 -1.09
N VAL A 77 4.82 -0.65 -1.96
CA VAL A 77 4.75 -1.18 -3.34
C VAL A 77 6.00 -0.79 -4.12
N LYS A 78 6.41 0.48 -4.06
CA LYS A 78 7.61 0.95 -4.78
C LYS A 78 8.87 0.24 -4.32
N HIS A 79 9.04 0.00 -3.01
CA HIS A 79 10.17 -0.77 -2.51
C HIS A 79 10.12 -2.22 -2.99
N ALA A 80 8.95 -2.86 -2.94
CA ALA A 80 8.77 -4.24 -3.37
C ALA A 80 9.03 -4.44 -4.88
N LEU A 81 8.67 -3.46 -5.71
CA LEU A 81 8.93 -3.49 -7.16
C LEU A 81 10.38 -3.18 -7.54
N ALA A 82 11.10 -2.46 -6.67
CA ALA A 82 12.51 -2.15 -6.86
C ALA A 82 13.47 -3.23 -6.31
N SER A 83 12.93 -4.29 -5.70
CA SER A 83 13.68 -5.38 -5.06
C SER A 83 13.81 -6.61 -5.95
#